data_AF-A0A520HIC5-F1
#
_entry.id   AF-A0A520HIC5-F1
#
_cell.length_a   1.000
_cell.length_b   1.000
_cell.length_c   1.000
_cell.angle_alpha   90.00
_cell.angle_beta   90.00
_cell.angle_gamma   90.00
#
_symmetry.space_group_name_H-M   'P 1'
#
loop_
_entity.id
_entity.type
_entity.pdbx_description
1 polymer ?
#
loop_
_entity_poly.entity_id
_entity_poly.type
_entity_poly.pdbx_seq_one_letter_code
_entity_poly.pdbx_strand_id
1 'polypeptide(L)' 'CQFSFTCDGSQTRRPEHEGWEEARHAARRAMNGYVYAPVGRATHYHTDWLVPYWRSSLVKVATVESHIFYQRR' A
#
# COMPACT_ATOMS: atom_id res chain seq x y z
N CYS A 1 -3.28 -6.99 10.80
CA CYS A 1 -3.31 -5.52 10.89
C CYS A 1 -3.34 -4.93 9.48
N GLN A 2 -3.65 -3.64 9.31
CA GLN A 2 -3.64 -2.97 8.01
C GLN A 2 -2.21 -2.81 7.43
N PHE A 3 -1.22 -2.65 8.30
CA PHE A 3 0.20 -2.57 7.94
C PHE A 3 0.98 -3.63 8.71
N SER A 4 1.92 -4.33 8.07
CA SER A 4 2.69 -5.40 8.71
C SER A 4 3.60 -4.87 9.83
N PHE A 5 4.22 -3.70 9.62
CA PHE A 5 5.14 -3.08 10.58
C PHE A 5 4.48 -2.73 11.93
N THR A 6 3.14 -2.70 11.98
CA THR A 6 2.38 -2.52 13.22
C THR A 6 2.04 -3.83 13.91
N CYS A 7 2.06 -4.96 13.18
CA CYS A 7 1.87 -6.29 13.75
C CYS A 7 3.18 -6.90 14.24
N ASP A 8 4.26 -6.70 13.50
CA ASP A 8 5.55 -7.40 13.68
C ASP A 8 6.48 -6.71 14.71
N GLY A 9 6.02 -5.60 15.31
CA GLY A 9 6.78 -4.81 16.27
C GLY A 9 7.81 -3.86 15.64
N SER A 10 7.91 -3.77 14.31
CA SER A 10 8.90 -2.93 13.63
C SER A 10 8.76 -1.45 13.97
N GLN A 11 7.55 -0.97 14.27
CA GLN A 11 7.32 0.42 14.69
C GLN A 11 8.07 0.86 15.94
N THR A 12 8.51 -0.07 16.81
CA THR A 12 9.25 0.26 18.03
C THR A 12 10.74 0.47 17.78
N ARG A 13 11.22 0.06 16.61
CA ARG A 13 12.63 0.14 16.21
C ARG A 13 12.87 1.46 15.47
N ARG A 14 14.10 1.98 15.57
CA ARG A 14 14.52 3.08 14.70
C ARG A 14 14.54 2.56 13.26
N PRO A 15 13.94 3.27 12.29
CA PRO A 15 14.03 2.89 10.89
C PRO A 15 15.48 3.02 10.43
N GLU A 16 16.14 1.89 10.17
CA GLU A 16 17.51 1.81 9.64
C GLU A 16 17.54 1.18 8.24
N HIS A 17 16.38 1.12 7.58
CA HIS A 17 16.22 0.42 6.32
C HIS A 17 16.56 1.30 5.12
N GLU A 18 17.18 0.70 4.12
CA GLU A 18 17.30 1.25 2.77
C GLU A 18 15.90 1.68 2.27
N GLY A 19 15.82 2.85 1.65
CA GLY A 19 14.56 3.42 1.18
C GLY A 19 13.75 4.21 2.23
N TRP A 20 14.22 4.36 3.48
CA TRP A 20 13.49 5.15 4.50
C TRP A 20 13.29 6.62 4.07
N GLU A 21 14.33 7.28 3.57
CA GLU A 21 14.21 8.67 3.10
C GLU A 21 13.29 8.77 1.87
N GLU A 22 13.34 7.82 0.94
CA GLU A 22 12.45 7.78 -0.22
C GLU A 22 10.99 7.59 0.21
N ALA A 23 10.73 6.70 1.17
CA ALA A 23 9.42 6.50 1.76
C ALA A 23 8.90 7.78 2.45
N ARG A 24 9.77 8.51 3.17
CA ARG A 24 9.44 9.81 3.77
C ARG A 24 9.09 10.84 2.71
N HIS A 25 9.87 10.92 1.62
CA HIS A 25 9.59 11.82 0.52
C HIS A 25 8.26 11.48 -0.17
N ALA A 26 7.98 10.21 -0.43
CA ALA A 26 6.72 9.75 -1.00
C ALA A 26 5.52 10.08 -0.09
N ALA A 27 5.64 9.82 1.22
CA ALA A 27 4.60 10.16 2.20
C ALA A 27 4.30 11.66 2.22
N ARG A 28 5.34 12.51 2.19
CA ARG A 28 5.16 13.98 2.13
C ARG A 28 4.44 14.42 0.85
N ARG A 29 4.78 13.85 -0.31
CA ARG A 29 4.07 14.15 -1.56
C ARG A 29 2.60 13.75 -1.46
N ALA A 30 2.31 12.55 -0.94
CA ALA A 30 0.95 12.06 -0.80
C ALA A 30 0.11 12.96 0.14
N MET A 31 0.68 13.38 1.28
CA MET A 31 0.02 14.32 2.20
C MET A 31 -0.23 15.70 1.56
N ASN A 32 0.59 16.10 0.59
CA ASN A 32 0.40 17.33 -0.21
C ASN A 32 -0.55 17.14 -1.40
N GLY A 33 -1.28 16.02 -1.48
CA GLY A 33 -2.29 15.77 -2.51
C GLY A 33 -1.78 15.07 -3.77
N TYR A 34 -0.52 14.64 -3.81
CA TYR A 34 -0.04 13.81 -4.91
C TYR A 34 -0.74 12.45 -4.90
N VAL A 35 -1.31 12.06 -6.04
CA VAL A 35 -1.89 10.73 -6.26
C VAL A 35 -1.12 10.05 -7.37
N TYR A 36 -0.67 8.82 -7.12
CA TYR A 36 -0.09 7.99 -8.17
C TYR A 36 -1.20 7.53 -9.12
N ALA A 37 -1.24 8.13 -10.31
CA ALA A 37 -2.37 8.01 -11.24
C ALA A 37 -2.81 6.58 -11.55
N PRO A 38 -1.91 5.58 -11.71
CA PRO A 38 -2.32 4.20 -11.97
C PRO A 38 -3.20 3.59 -10.87
N VAL A 39 -2.98 3.93 -9.60
CA VAL A 39 -3.79 3.38 -8.49
C VAL A 39 -4.98 4.28 -8.14
N GLY A 40 -4.93 5.55 -8.54
CA GLY A 40 -6.06 6.49 -8.43
C GLY A 40 -6.69 6.52 -7.04
N ARG A 41 -7.95 6.09 -6.96
CA ARG A 41 -8.77 6.07 -5.73
C ARG A 41 -8.88 4.67 -5.09
N ALA A 42 -7.92 3.79 -5.35
CA ALA A 42 -7.90 2.47 -4.74
C ALA A 42 -7.94 2.59 -3.20
N THR A 43 -8.70 1.69 -2.57
CA THR A 43 -8.90 1.65 -1.11
C THR A 43 -8.40 0.34 -0.49
N HIS A 44 -8.13 -0.66 -1.33
CA HIS A 44 -7.65 -1.96 -0.89
C HIS A 44 -6.52 -2.42 -1.82
N TYR A 45 -5.61 -3.21 -1.29
CA TYR A 45 -4.61 -3.90 -2.08
C TYR A 45 -4.24 -5.22 -1.42
N HIS A 46 -3.71 -6.15 -2.20
CA HIS A 46 -3.00 -7.32 -1.69
C HIS A 46 -1.80 -7.63 -2.59
N THR A 47 -0.83 -8.37 -2.05
CA THR A 47 0.26 -8.92 -2.83
C THR A 47 -0.21 -10.15 -3.60
N ASP A 48 0.30 -10.39 -4.80
CA ASP A 48 -0.08 -11.50 -5.67
C ASP A 48 0.07 -12.92 -5.05
N TRP A 49 0.93 -13.07 -4.05
CA TRP A 49 1.08 -14.30 -3.25
C TRP A 49 0.02 -14.48 -2.14
N LEU A 50 -0.94 -13.56 -1.99
CA LEU A 50 -2.07 -13.69 -1.05
C LEU A 50 -3.41 -13.77 -1.79
N VAL A 51 -4.37 -14.50 -1.22
CA VAL A 51 -5.72 -14.63 -1.78
C VAL A 51 -6.76 -14.26 -0.72
N PRO A 52 -7.02 -12.95 -0.50
CA PRO A 52 -7.98 -12.53 0.50
C PRO A 52 -9.42 -12.77 0.03
N TYR A 53 -10.31 -13.19 0.94
CA TYR A 53 -11.71 -13.53 0.61
C TYR A 53 -12.49 -12.38 -0.03
N TRP A 54 -12.14 -11.12 0.27
CA TRP A 54 -12.80 -9.93 -0.27
C TRP A 54 -12.38 -9.58 -1.71
N ARG A 55 -11.34 -10.21 -2.29
CA ARG A 55 -10.82 -9.78 -3.60
C ARG A 55 -11.84 -9.81 -4.74
N SER A 56 -12.83 -10.69 -4.64
CA SER A 56 -13.88 -10.87 -5.66
C SER A 56 -15.04 -9.89 -5.50
N SER A 57 -15.19 -9.23 -4.33
CA SER A 57 -16.25 -8.26 -4.10
C SER A 57 -15.87 -6.83 -4.53
N LEU A 58 -14.62 -6.60 -4.95
CA LEU A 58 -14.09 -5.29 -5.35
C LEU A 58 -13.69 -5.26 -6.83
N VAL A 59 -13.60 -4.05 -7.39
CA VAL A 59 -13.13 -3.82 -8.76
C VAL A 59 -11.61 -3.71 -8.76
N LYS A 60 -10.93 -4.51 -9.59
CA LYS A 60 -9.48 -4.41 -9.77
C LYS A 60 -9.15 -3.14 -10.56
N VAL A 61 -8.26 -2.32 -10.03
CA VAL A 61 -7.86 -1.02 -10.60
C VAL A 61 -6.55 -1.13 -11.37
N ALA A 62 -5.50 -1.64 -10.71
CA ALA A 62 -4.16 -1.73 -11.27
C ALA A 62 -3.33 -2.80 -10.57
N THR A 63 -2.24 -3.19 -11.20
CA THR A 63 -1.15 -3.95 -10.58
C THR A 63 0.11 -3.10 -10.66
N VAL A 64 0.77 -2.89 -9.51
CA VAL A 64 2.06 -2.19 -9.41
C VAL A 64 3.03 -3.16 -8.75
N GLU A 65 3.99 -3.65 -9.52
CA GLU A 65 4.86 -4.75 -9.10
C GLU A 65 4.02 -5.94 -8.59
N SER A 66 4.28 -6.43 -7.37
CA SER A 66 3.51 -7.51 -6.76
C SER A 66 2.17 -7.07 -6.16
N HIS A 67 1.86 -5.78 -6.11
CA HIS A 67 0.68 -5.25 -5.44
C HIS A 67 -0.49 -5.07 -6.40
N ILE A 68 -1.62 -5.70 -6.10
CA ILE A 68 -2.86 -5.60 -6.86
C ILE A 68 -3.82 -4.68 -6.10
N PHE A 69 -4.27 -3.60 -6.74
CA PHE A 69 -5.08 -2.53 -6.17
C PHE A 69 -6.55 -2.65 -6.57
N TYR A 70 -7.43 -2.23 -5.65
CA TYR A 70 -8.88 -2.40 -5.76
C TYR A 70 -9.65 -1.17 -5.27
N GLN A 71 -10.83 -0.96 -5.86
CA GLN A 71 -11.81 0.05 -5.44
C GLN A 71 -13.15 -0.61 -5.13
N ARG A 72 -13.92 -0.02 -4.22
CA ARG A 72 -15.34 -0.33 -4.10
C ARG A 72 -16.06 0.01 -5.40
N ARG A 73 -17.08 -0.78 -5.73
CA ARG A 73 -18.02 -0.43 -6.81
C ARG A 73 -18.72 0.89 -6.50
#